data_AF-A0A966QVP6-F1
#
_entry.id   AF-A0A966QVP6-F1
#
_cell.length_a   1.000
_cell.length_b   1.000
_cell.length_c   1.000
_cell.angle_alpha   90.00
_cell.angle_beta   90.00
_cell.angle_gamma   90.00
#
_symmetry.space_group_name_H-M   'P 1'
#
loop_
_entity.id
_entity.type
_entity.pdbx_description
1 polymer ?
#
loop_
_entity_poly.entity_id
_entity_poly.type
_entity_poly.pdbx_seq_one_letter_code
_entity_poly.pdbx_strand_id
1 'polypeptide(L)'
;ALQRSNRNTQRKNDATRLSGLVAEFASNNNGTLPANVVAALNTPTWSYFTTVSRVAYASGLAAPNSDTMQLIIGGTCSGSAVAQGTARQTAVWYGIEPSGQQCIAQ
;
A
#
# COMPACT_ATOMS: atom_id res chain seq x y z
N ALA A 1 -20.44 -15.90 0.89
CA ALA A 1 -19.64 -15.09 1.85
C ALA A 1 -18.17 -15.55 1.92
N LEU A 2 -17.88 -16.85 2.02
CA LEU A 2 -16.52 -17.38 2.19
C LEU A 2 -15.53 -16.97 1.09
N GLN A 3 -15.92 -17.03 -0.19
CA GLN A 3 -15.06 -16.64 -1.31
C GLN A 3 -14.58 -15.18 -1.22
N ARG A 4 -15.43 -14.27 -0.73
CA ARG A 4 -15.08 -12.84 -0.57
C ARG A 4 -14.12 -12.63 0.59
N SER A 5 -14.30 -13.36 1.68
CA SER A 5 -13.37 -13.34 2.81
C SER A 5 -11.97 -13.79 2.37
N ASN A 6 -11.89 -14.85 1.55
CA ASN A 6 -10.63 -15.35 1.00
C ASN A 6 -9.94 -14.33 0.10
N ARG A 7 -10.69 -13.66 -0.80
CA ARG A 7 -10.13 -12.58 -1.65
C ARG A 7 -9.61 -11.41 -0.83
N ASN A 8 -10.39 -10.91 0.13
CA ASN A 8 -9.97 -9.80 0.98
C ASN A 8 -8.75 -10.16 1.83
N THR A 9 -8.63 -11.43 2.24
CA THR A 9 -7.44 -11.95 2.94
C THR A 9 -6.22 -11.91 2.03
N GLN A 10 -6.35 -12.36 0.78
CA GLN A 10 -5.25 -12.30 -0.19
C GLN A 10 -4.87 -10.86 -0.56
N ARG A 11 -5.83 -9.93 -0.67
CA ARG A 11 -5.57 -8.48 -0.82
C ARG A 11 -4.77 -7.92 0.36
N LYS A 12 -5.11 -8.29 1.60
CA LYS A 12 -4.33 -7.91 2.78
C LYS A 12 -2.91 -8.48 2.72
N ASN A 13 -2.75 -9.74 2.32
CA ASN A 13 -1.43 -10.37 2.20
C ASN A 13 -0.55 -9.68 1.14
N ASP A 14 -1.12 -9.31 -0.01
CA ASP A 14 -0.43 -8.53 -1.05
C ASP A 14 0.02 -7.17 -0.50
N ALA A 15 -0.84 -6.47 0.26
CA ALA A 15 -0.51 -5.19 0.87
C ALA A 15 0.58 -5.30 1.95
N THR A 16 0.52 -6.34 2.80
CA THR A 16 1.58 -6.65 3.76
C THR A 16 2.89 -6.98 3.06
N ARG A 17 2.86 -7.71 1.94
CA ARG A 17 4.05 -8.00 1.13
C ARG A 17 4.67 -6.71 0.60
N LEU A 18 3.86 -5.79 0.04
CA LEU A 18 4.38 -4.49 -0.42
C LEU A 18 5.03 -3.69 0.72
N SER A 19 4.37 -3.62 1.88
CA SER A 19 4.90 -2.95 3.08
C SER A 19 6.26 -3.53 3.50
N GLY A 20 6.41 -4.86 3.51
CA GLY A 20 7.68 -5.52 3.79
C GLY A 20 8.78 -5.24 2.76
N LEU A 21 8.45 -5.24 1.46
CA LEU A 21 9.40 -4.90 0.39
C LEU A 21 9.91 -3.45 0.51
N VAL A 22 9.03 -2.51 0.88
CA VAL A 22 9.43 -1.13 1.12
C VAL A 22 10.34 -1.02 2.34
N ALA A 23 10.05 -1.75 3.41
CA ALA A 23 10.88 -1.80 4.61
C ALA A 23 12.28 -2.33 4.31
N GLU A 24 12.36 -3.43 3.56
CA GLU A 24 13.60 -4.04 3.12
C GLU A 24 14.39 -3.09 2.20
N PHE A 25 13.72 -2.46 1.23
CA PHE A 25 14.36 -1.45 0.38
C PHE A 25 14.93 -0.31 1.21
N ALA A 26 14.15 0.26 2.13
CA ALA A 26 14.60 1.34 3.00
C ALA A 26 15.80 0.90 3.85
N SER A 27 15.75 -0.30 4.43
CA SER A 27 16.86 -0.87 5.20
C SER A 27 18.13 -0.99 4.35
N ASN A 28 18.01 -1.45 3.11
CA ASN A 28 19.15 -1.65 2.20
C ASN A 28 19.66 -0.34 1.56
N ASN A 29 18.89 0.76 1.65
CA ASN A 29 19.20 2.04 1.01
C ASN A 29 19.31 3.20 2.03
N ASN A 30 19.83 2.92 3.23
CA ASN A 30 20.08 3.93 4.28
C ASN A 30 18.84 4.77 4.66
N GLY A 31 17.66 4.13 4.70
CA GLY A 31 16.39 4.79 4.98
C GLY A 31 15.80 5.56 3.80
N THR A 32 16.41 5.47 2.61
CA THR A 32 15.86 6.07 1.39
C THR A 32 14.66 5.27 0.92
N LEU A 33 13.54 5.95 0.70
CA LEU A 33 12.32 5.32 0.21
C LEU A 33 12.37 5.15 -1.32
N PRO A 34 11.76 4.08 -1.86
CA PRO A 34 11.78 3.82 -3.30
C PRO A 34 11.12 4.97 -4.06
N ALA A 35 11.74 5.42 -5.16
CA ALA A 35 11.21 6.51 -6.01
C ALA A 35 10.07 6.06 -6.94
N ASN A 36 10.05 4.76 -7.28
CA ASN A 36 9.01 4.11 -8.08
C ASN A 36 8.78 2.70 -7.52
N VAL A 37 7.52 2.29 -7.35
CA VAL A 37 7.17 0.99 -6.78
C VAL A 37 7.50 -0.16 -7.75
N VAL A 38 7.34 0.03 -9.06
CA VAL A 38 7.54 -1.03 -10.08
C VAL A 38 9.02 -1.33 -10.29
N ALA A 39 9.83 -0.29 -10.46
CA ALA A 39 11.25 -0.45 -10.78
C ALA A 39 12.12 -0.77 -9.55
N ALA A 40 11.74 -0.29 -8.35
CA ALA A 40 12.60 -0.41 -7.16
C ALA A 40 12.36 -1.70 -6.36
N LEU A 41 11.17 -2.32 -6.47
CA LEU A 41 10.78 -3.45 -5.62
C LEU A 41 10.71 -4.81 -6.36
N ASN A 42 11.27 -4.90 -7.58
CA ASN A 42 11.18 -6.08 -8.45
C ASN A 42 9.77 -6.70 -8.41
N THR A 43 8.76 -5.89 -8.74
CA THR A 43 7.38 -6.14 -8.30
C THR A 43 6.93 -7.57 -8.62
N PRO A 44 6.61 -8.37 -7.60
CA PRO A 44 6.03 -9.68 -7.82
C PRO A 44 4.65 -9.55 -8.46
N THR A 45 4.22 -10.57 -9.22
CA THR A 45 2.82 -10.68 -9.66
C THR A 45 1.91 -10.59 -8.44
N TRP A 46 1.05 -9.57 -8.40
CA TRP A 46 0.06 -9.37 -7.35
C TRP A 46 -1.14 -10.26 -7.61
N SER A 47 -1.75 -10.77 -6.56
CA SER A 47 -2.83 -11.75 -6.68
C SER A 47 -4.13 -11.11 -7.15
N TYR A 48 -4.42 -9.88 -6.72
CA TYR A 48 -5.65 -9.17 -7.11
C TYR A 48 -5.48 -7.70 -7.52
N PHE A 49 -4.36 -7.07 -7.20
CA PHE A 49 -4.15 -5.68 -7.58
C PHE A 49 -3.58 -5.59 -8.99
N THR A 50 -4.33 -5.01 -9.91
CA THR A 50 -3.83 -4.72 -11.26
C THR A 50 -3.04 -3.42 -11.29
N THR A 51 -3.30 -2.53 -10.32
CA THR A 51 -2.66 -1.21 -10.24
C THR A 51 -1.97 -1.06 -8.90
N VAL A 52 -0.64 -0.87 -8.93
CA VAL A 52 0.15 -0.48 -7.77
C VAL A 52 0.87 0.82 -8.06
N SER A 53 0.57 1.87 -7.31
CA SER A 53 1.12 3.21 -7.53
C SER A 53 1.86 3.75 -6.32
N ARG A 54 2.87 4.59 -6.55
CA ARG A 54 3.50 5.41 -5.53
C ARG A 54 2.92 6.82 -5.57
N VAL A 55 2.52 7.35 -4.42
CA VAL A 55 1.95 8.71 -4.31
C VAL A 55 2.56 9.40 -3.09
N ALA A 56 2.79 10.71 -3.15
CA ALA A 56 3.09 11.48 -1.95
C ALA A 56 1.79 11.77 -1.19
N TYR A 57 1.85 11.86 0.14
CA TYR A 57 0.69 12.28 0.92
C TYR A 57 0.22 13.66 0.49
N ALA A 58 -1.09 13.79 0.30
CA ALA A 58 -1.78 15.05 0.06
C ALA A 58 -3.15 15.00 0.74
N SER A 59 -3.69 16.16 1.10
CA SER A 59 -5.11 16.23 1.47
C SER A 59 -5.96 15.92 0.24
N GLY A 60 -7.01 15.11 0.42
CA GLY A 60 -7.92 14.74 -0.67
C GLY A 60 -7.39 13.67 -1.64
N LEU A 61 -6.47 12.81 -1.20
CA LEU A 61 -6.07 11.62 -1.97
C LEU A 61 -7.29 10.81 -2.42
N ALA A 62 -7.32 10.44 -3.70
CA ALA A 62 -8.37 9.59 -4.24
C ALA A 62 -8.28 8.19 -3.62
N ALA A 63 -9.39 7.73 -3.02
CA ALA A 63 -9.43 6.44 -2.37
C ALA A 63 -9.25 5.29 -3.39
N PRO A 64 -8.41 4.28 -3.07
CA PRO A 64 -8.24 3.13 -3.94
C PRO A 64 -9.55 2.34 -4.08
N ASN A 65 -9.83 1.90 -5.30
CA ASN A 65 -10.86 0.90 -5.56
C ASN A 65 -10.33 -0.51 -5.22
N SER A 66 -11.16 -1.53 -5.39
CA SER A 66 -10.77 -2.91 -5.11
C SER A 66 -9.48 -3.32 -5.82
N ASP A 67 -9.21 -2.85 -7.03
CA ASP A 67 -8.09 -3.32 -7.85
C ASP A 67 -6.82 -2.47 -7.72
N THR A 68 -6.85 -1.47 -6.83
CA THR A 68 -5.75 -0.53 -6.63
C THR A 68 -5.13 -0.65 -5.25
N MET A 69 -3.80 -0.60 -5.22
CA MET A 69 -2.99 -0.43 -4.02
C MET A 69 -2.05 0.77 -4.21
N GLN A 70 -1.92 1.60 -3.18
CA GLN A 70 -1.11 2.81 -3.21
C GLN A 70 -0.09 2.79 -2.09
N LEU A 71 1.18 2.95 -2.44
CA LEU A 71 2.23 3.30 -1.48
C LEU A 71 2.23 4.82 -1.31
N ILE A 72 1.81 5.29 -0.14
CA ILE A 72 1.77 6.70 0.21
C ILE A 72 3.03 7.07 0.99
N ILE A 73 3.87 7.92 0.42
CA ILE A 73 5.06 8.47 1.07
C ILE A 73 4.69 9.71 1.86
N GLY A 74 5.16 9.84 3.09
CA GLY A 74 4.71 10.92 3.96
C GLY A 74 3.34 10.65 4.61
N GLY A 75 2.81 9.44 4.45
CA GLY A 75 1.53 9.01 4.98
C GLY A 75 1.69 8.04 6.16
N THR A 76 0.69 8.02 7.02
CA THR A 76 0.48 7.00 8.06
C THR A 76 -0.97 6.54 8.04
N CYS A 77 -1.34 5.54 8.83
CA CYS A 77 -2.71 5.07 8.93
C CYS A 77 -3.46 5.72 10.10
N SER A 78 -4.69 6.13 9.83
CA SER A 78 -5.69 6.52 10.83
C SER A 78 -6.89 5.58 10.68
N GLY A 79 -6.82 4.45 11.39
CA GLY A 79 -7.70 3.32 11.12
C GLY A 79 -7.50 2.78 9.70
N SER A 80 -8.57 2.74 8.91
CA SER A 80 -8.55 2.26 7.52
C SER A 80 -8.23 3.34 6.49
N ALA A 81 -8.16 4.60 6.90
CA ALA A 81 -7.80 5.73 6.04
C ALA A 81 -6.31 6.09 6.20
N VAL A 82 -5.80 6.86 5.24
CA VAL A 82 -4.46 7.46 5.32
C VAL A 82 -4.57 8.84 5.96
N ALA A 83 -3.63 9.17 6.83
CA ALA A 83 -3.43 10.47 7.43
C ALA A 83 -2.00 10.97 7.15
N GLN A 84 -1.76 12.25 7.42
CA GLN A 84 -0.44 12.83 7.31
C GLN A 84 0.53 12.16 8.29
N GLY A 85 1.65 11.67 7.77
CA GLY A 85 2.79 11.22 8.55
C GLY A 85 3.99 12.15 8.36
N THR A 86 5.16 11.68 8.76
CA THR A 86 6.44 12.32 8.48
C THR A 86 6.98 11.91 7.11
N ALA A 87 7.90 12.67 6.53
CA ALA A 87 8.48 12.39 5.21
C ALA A 87 9.15 11.01 5.06
N ARG A 88 9.47 10.34 6.16
CA ARG A 88 10.08 9.00 6.20
C ARG A 88 9.07 7.87 6.45
N GLN A 89 7.85 8.21 6.84
CA GLN A 89 6.80 7.22 7.02
C GLN A 89 6.16 6.87 5.69
N THR A 90 5.71 5.64 5.59
CA THR A 90 4.91 5.20 4.46
C THR A 90 3.66 4.46 4.93
N ALA A 91 2.63 4.50 4.11
CA ALA A 91 1.43 3.72 4.30
C ALA A 91 1.06 3.02 3.00
N VAL A 92 0.63 1.76 3.10
CA VAL A 92 0.02 1.03 1.99
C VAL A 92 -1.49 1.15 2.14
N TRP A 93 -2.12 1.86 1.21
CA TRP A 93 -3.58 2.06 1.16
C TRP A 93 -4.17 1.25 0.01
N TYR A 94 -5.16 0.42 0.29
CA TYR A 94 -5.73 -0.49 -0.71
C TYR A 94 -7.23 -0.67 -0.55
N GLY A 95 -7.92 -0.96 -1.65
CA GLY A 95 -9.35 -1.28 -1.61
C GLY A 95 -9.64 -2.75 -1.29
N ILE A 96 -10.81 -2.99 -0.70
CA ILE A 96 -11.36 -4.32 -0.41
C ILE A 96 -12.78 -4.46 -0.98
N GLU A 97 -13.24 -5.70 -1.18
CA GLU A 97 -14.57 -5.97 -1.73
C GLU A 97 -15.66 -6.03 -0.65
N PRO A 98 -16.86 -5.44 -0.90
CA PRO A 98 -17.33 -4.90 -2.18
C PRO A 98 -17.00 -3.41 -2.34
N SER A 99 -16.60 -2.78 -1.24
CA SER A 99 -16.35 -1.37 -1.06
C SER A 99 -15.61 -1.25 0.27
N GLY A 100 -14.75 -0.23 0.36
CA GLY A 100 -13.99 0.06 1.55
C GLY A 100 -12.51 0.01 1.25
N GLN A 101 -11.76 0.65 2.14
CA GLN A 101 -10.32 0.72 2.07
C GLN A 101 -9.73 0.16 3.35
N GLN A 102 -8.46 -0.19 3.30
CA GLN A 102 -7.66 -0.59 4.44
C GLN A 102 -6.28 0.02 4.30
N CYS A 103 -5.67 0.30 5.44
CA CYS A 103 -4.37 0.97 5.51
C CYS A 103 -3.42 0.13 6.36
N ILE A 104 -2.19 -0.04 5.90
CA ILE A 104 -1.09 -0.65 6.65
C ILE A 104 0.05 0.35 6.73
N ALA A 105 0.37 0.82 7.94
CA ALA A 105 1.47 1.74 8.17
C ALA A 105 2.79 0.95 8.23
N GLN A 106 3.88 1.61 7.86
CA GLN A 106 5.23 1.06 7.83
C GLN A 106 6.18 1.91 8.66
#